data_AF-A0AAW1MTH3-F1
#
_entry.id   AF-A0AAW1MTH3-F1
#
_cell.length_a   1.000
_cell.length_b   1.000
_cell.length_c   1.000
_cell.angle_alpha   90.00
_cell.angle_beta   90.00
_cell.angle_gamma   90.00
#
_symmetry.space_group_name_H-M   'P 1'
#
loop_
_entity.id
_entity.type
_entity.pdbx_description
1 polymer ?
#
loop_
_entity_poly.entity_id
_entity_poly.type
_entity_poly.pdbx_seq_one_letter_code
_entity_poly.pdbx_strand_id
1 'polypeptide(L)' 'MNKNTDKLIRRTTMVGTVVASYFLLTADYGPEPNVLDPIRNAILSAQQSMKEFILGTKKREEDNDAKKVDANGEKRNP' A
#
# COMPACT_ATOMS: atom_id res chain seq x y z
N MET A 1 43.77 -10.06 8.74
CA MET A 1 42.34 -9.86 8.38
C MET A 1 41.47 -10.52 9.45
N ASN A 2 40.33 -9.92 9.79
CA ASN A 2 39.47 -10.43 10.86
C ASN A 2 38.64 -11.62 10.34
N LYS A 3 38.87 -12.80 10.92
CA LYS A 3 38.23 -14.07 10.53
C LYS A 3 36.70 -14.01 10.50
N ASN A 4 36.09 -13.16 11.33
CA ASN A 4 34.63 -12.99 11.37
C ASN A 4 34.14 -12.16 10.18
N THR A 5 34.90 -11.12 9.82
CA THR A 5 34.64 -10.28 8.64
C THR A 5 34.77 -11.10 7.36
N ASP A 6 35.79 -11.95 7.24
CA ASP A 6 36.00 -12.80 6.07
C ASP A 6 34.83 -13.80 5.86
N LYS A 7 34.30 -14.38 6.95
CA LYS A 7 33.12 -15.26 6.89
C LYS A 7 31.86 -14.50 6.47
N LEU A 8 31.67 -13.29 6.98
CA LEU A 8 30.52 -12.45 6.63
C LEU A 8 30.56 -12.07 5.15
N ILE A 9 31.69 -11.54 4.68
CA ILE A 9 31.89 -11.18 3.27
C ILE A 9 31.58 -12.38 2.38
N ARG A 10 32.14 -13.56 2.68
CA ARG A 10 31.91 -14.77 1.86
C ARG A 10 30.43 -15.16 1.77
N ARG A 11 29.68 -15.08 2.87
CA ARG A 11 28.23 -15.38 2.88
C ARG A 11 27.46 -14.33 2.10
N THR A 12 27.74 -13.05 2.33
CA THR A 12 27.08 -11.95 1.65
C THR A 12 27.34 -11.99 0.15
N THR A 13 28.58 -12.26 -0.26
CA THR A 13 28.92 -12.43 -1.68
C THR A 13 28.15 -13.61 -2.27
N MET A 14 28.11 -14.77 -1.63
CA MET A 14 27.37 -15.93 -2.14
C MET A 14 25.87 -15.63 -2.31
N VAL A 15 25.23 -15.04 -1.29
CA VAL A 15 23.81 -14.65 -1.34
C VAL A 15 23.58 -13.57 -2.39
N GLY A 16 24.43 -12.55 -2.42
CA GLY A 16 24.37 -11.46 -3.38
C GLY A 16 24.51 -11.95 -4.82
N THR A 17 25.39 -12.92 -5.07
CA THR A 17 25.52 -13.56 -6.38
C THR A 17 24.24 -14.29 -6.76
N VAL A 18 23.64 -15.10 -5.88
CA VAL A 18 22.38 -15.80 -6.18
C VAL A 18 21.25 -14.82 -6.48
N VAL A 19 21.11 -13.76 -5.68
CA VAL A 19 20.09 -12.73 -5.86
C VAL A 19 20.31 -11.97 -7.18
N ALA A 20 21.53 -11.51 -7.45
CA ALA A 20 21.87 -10.85 -8.71
C ALA A 20 21.63 -11.77 -9.91
N SER A 21 21.97 -13.06 -9.80
CA SER A 21 21.72 -14.06 -10.85
C SER A 21 20.23 -14.24 -11.10
N TYR A 22 19.42 -14.32 -10.04
CA TYR A 22 17.96 -14.39 -10.15
C TYR A 22 17.42 -13.16 -10.86
N PHE A 23 17.84 -11.95 -10.43
CA PHE A 23 17.39 -10.71 -11.06
C PHE A 23 17.80 -10.60 -12.52
N LEU A 24 19.05 -10.96 -12.89
CA LEU A 24 19.51 -10.96 -14.28
C LEU A 24 18.75 -12.00 -15.12
N LEU A 25 18.53 -13.19 -14.57
CA LEU A 25 17.75 -14.24 -15.25
C LEU A 25 16.31 -13.78 -15.48
N THR A 26 15.71 -13.08 -14.52
CA THR A 26 14.37 -12.50 -14.65
C THR A 26 14.36 -11.11 -15.30
N ALA A 27 15.51 -10.55 -15.69
CA ALA A 27 15.57 -9.17 -16.20
C ALA A 27 15.03 -9.06 -17.62
N ASP A 28 15.24 -10.10 -18.45
CA ASP A 28 14.70 -10.19 -19.80
C ASP A 28 13.26 -10.71 -19.83
N TYR A 29 12.76 -11.24 -18.71
CA TYR A 29 11.34 -11.49 -18.52
C TYR A 29 10.72 -10.14 -18.13
N GLY A 30 10.17 -9.44 -19.12
CA GLY A 30 9.35 -8.25 -18.88
C GLY A 30 8.18 -8.55 -17.93
N PRO A 31 7.35 -7.55 -17.60
CA PRO A 31 6.12 -7.78 -16.84
C PRO A 31 5.11 -8.56 -17.69
N GLU A 32 5.43 -9.81 -18.01
CA GLU A 32 4.47 -10.81 -18.46
C GLU A 32 3.45 -11.05 -17.35
N PRO A 33 2.20 -11.36 -17.71
CA PRO A 33 1.14 -11.61 -16.75
C PRO A 33 1.58 -12.71 -15.79
N ASN A 34 1.97 -12.29 -14.60
CA ASN A 34 2.67 -13.12 -13.65
C ASN A 34 1.63 -13.82 -12.80
N VAL A 35 1.94 -15.03 -12.31
CA VAL A 35 1.03 -15.76 -11.39
C VAL A 35 0.69 -14.96 -10.12
N LEU A 36 1.48 -13.93 -9.84
CA LEU A 36 1.33 -13.01 -8.70
C LEU A 36 0.51 -11.75 -9.02
N ASP A 37 0.13 -11.50 -10.28
CA ASP A 37 -0.67 -10.35 -10.67
C ASP A 37 -2.04 -10.30 -9.98
N PRO A 38 -2.76 -11.43 -9.78
CA PRO A 38 -3.99 -11.42 -8.99
C PRO A 38 -3.78 -10.92 -7.56
N ILE A 39 -2.64 -11.28 -6.95
CA ILE A 39 -2.30 -10.87 -5.58
C ILE A 39 -1.94 -9.39 -5.55
N ARG A 40 -1.13 -8.93 -6.51
CA ARG A 40 -0.76 -7.51 -6.65
C ARG A 40 -1.97 -6.62 -6.87
N ASN A 41 -2.89 -7.03 -7.74
CA ASN A 41 -4.13 -6.32 -8.02
C ASN A 41 -5.06 -6.30 -6.81
N ALA A 42 -5.15 -7.41 -6.07
CA ALA A 42 -5.91 -7.46 -4.81
C ALA A 42 -5.35 -6.48 -3.76
N ILE A 43 -4.02 -6.41 -3.61
CA ILE A 43 -3.36 -5.47 -2.69
C ILE A 43 -3.56 -4.02 -3.10
N LEU A 44 -3.42 -3.71 -4.40
CA LEU A 44 -3.66 -2.36 -4.93
C LEU A 44 -5.12 -1.95 -4.77
N SER A 45 -6.07 -2.86 -5.04
CA SER A 45 -7.50 -2.61 -4.84
C SER A 45 -7.81 -2.39 -3.36
N ALA A 46 -7.21 -3.16 -2.44
CA ALA A 46 -7.37 -2.95 -1.01
C ALA A 46 -6.80 -1.60 -0.54
N GLN A 47 -5.65 -1.18 -1.09
CA GLN A 47 -5.10 0.16 -0.83
C GLN A 47 -6.04 1.27 -1.32
N GLN A 48 -6.62 1.12 -2.52
CA GLN A 48 -7.58 2.08 -3.06
C GLN A 48 -8.86 2.13 -2.23
N SER A 49 -9.42 0.98 -1.85
CA SER A 49 -10.61 0.93 -1.00
C SER A 49 -10.37 1.52 0.40
N MET A 50 -9.20 1.32 1.01
CA MET A 50 -8.86 2.01 2.26
C MET A 50 -8.69 3.51 2.08
N LYS A 51 -8.10 3.94 0.95
CA LYS A 51 -7.94 5.36 0.64
C LYS A 51 -9.31 6.02 0.45
N GLU A 52 -10.25 5.36 -0.23
CA GLU A 52 -11.62 5.82 -0.37
C GLU A 52 -12.41 5.76 0.93
N PHE A 53 -12.17 4.75 1.78
CA PHE A 53 -12.80 4.64 3.09
C PHE A 53 -12.37 5.78 4.01
N ILE A 54 -11.07 6.12 4.06
CA ILE A 54 -10.52 7.20 4.87
C ILE A 54 -10.89 8.59 4.29
N LEU A 55 -10.94 8.74 2.97
CA LEU A 55 -11.35 9.99 2.33
C LEU A 55 -12.88 10.21 2.44
N GLY A 56 -13.65 9.13 2.41
CA GLY A 56 -15.11 9.12 2.52
C GLY A 56 -15.62 9.31 3.95
N THR A 57 -14.90 8.84 4.98
CA THR A 57 -15.21 9.16 6.38
C THR A 57 -15.06 10.65 6.67
N LYS A 58 -14.05 11.31 6.09
CA LYS A 58 -13.90 12.77 6.21
C LYS A 58 -15.08 13.55 5.60
N LYS A 59 -15.73 13.01 4.56
CA LYS A 59 -16.89 13.65 3.91
C LYS A 59 -18.22 13.40 4.65
N ARG A 60 -18.32 12.35 5.48
CA ARG A 60 -19.53 12.03 6.26
C ARG A 60 -19.62 12.78 7.58
N GLU A 61 -18.51 13.24 8.15
CA GLU A 61 -18.54 14.03 9.38
C GLU A 61 -19.06 15.46 9.13
N GLU A 62 -18.73 16.09 7.99
CA GLU A 62 -19.23 17.44 7.65
C GLU A 62 -20.75 17.50 7.35
N ASP A 63 -21.36 16.41 6.86
CA ASP A 63 -22.80 16.40 6.51
C ASP A 63 -23.72 16.14 7.73
N ASN A 64 -23.18 15.59 8.83
CA ASN A 64 -23.93 15.39 10.06
C ASN A 64 -23.93 16.62 10.99
N ASP A 65 -22.91 17.48 10.91
CA ASP A 65 -22.86 18.74 11.66
C ASP A 65 -23.71 19.84 11.00
N ALA A 66 -23.85 19.86 9.66
CA ALA A 66 -24.71 20.82 8.97
C ALA A 66 -26.21 20.61 9.28
N LYS A 67 -26.66 19.35 9.45
CA LYS A 67 -28.08 19.03 9.66
C LYS A 67 -28.60 19.35 11.07
N LYS A 68 -27.73 19.62 12.05
CA LYS A 68 -28.15 19.90 13.43
C LYS A 68 -28.49 21.37 13.68
N VAL A 69 -28.13 22.28 12.77
CA VAL A 69 -28.32 23.73 12.95
C VAL A 69 -29.70 24.21 12.44
N ASP A 70 -30.31 23.50 11.49
CA ASP A 70 -31.57 23.94 10.85
C ASP A 70 -32.86 23.59 11.61
N ALA A 71 -32.79 22.79 12.68
CA ALA A 71 -33.99 22.30 13.37
C ALA A 71 -34.54 23.22 14.48
N ASN A 72 -33.91 24.37 14.77
CA ASN A 72 -34.29 25.24 15.90
C ASN A 72 -34.89 26.62 15.49
N GLY A 73 -35.19 26.84 14.21
CA GLY A 73 -35.62 28.15 13.71
C GLY A 73 -37.13 28.41 13.66
N GLU A 74 -37.98 27.38 13.64
CA GLU A 74 -39.37 27.54 13.18
C GLU A 74 -40.42 27.35 14.28
N LYS A 75 -40.46 28.28 15.24
CA LYS A 75 -41.66 28.49 16.09
C LYS A 75 -41.86 29.96 16.50
N ARG A 76 -42.29 30.82 15.57
CA ARG A 76 -43.09 32.05 15.78
C ARG A 76 -43.75 32.37 14.43
N ASN A 77 -45.02 32.68 14.22
CA ASN A 77 -46.30 32.84 14.93
C ASN A 77 -47.34 32.97 13.76
N PRO A 78 -48.66 32.76 13.94
CA PRO A 78 -49.63 33.24 12.95
C PRO A 78 -49.74 34.77 12.93
#